data_AF-A0A3Q1F505-F1
#
_entry.id   AF-A0A3Q1F505-F1
#
_cell.length_a   1.000
_cell.length_b   1.000
_cell.length_c   1.000
_cell.angle_alpha   90.00
_cell.angle_beta   90.00
_cell.angle_gamma   90.00
#
_symmetry.space_group_name_H-M   'P 1'
#
loop_
_entity.id
_entity.type
_entity.pdbx_description
1 polymer ?
#
loop_
_entity_poly.entity_id
_entity_poly.type
_entity_poly.pdbx_seq_one_letter_code
_entity_poly.pdbx_strand_id
1 'polypeptide(L)'
;MIQFQDSSAETRSNQGDNALRCWTDWFDRDNPSGTGDWESLSLLRRENPGKICRNPSGIEVQTLSGLSLLAAGDVSYRNDPIRGFVCRNRDQPGRKMCNDFRVRFVCYPPYCGGGVCWTKWYDRDNPSGSGDWEQLYRQRQMMKSKDEICEFPLYIEAVTNDKEQTPALKTGQKFFAPTEGFICRNKDQRNGKCRDYKVRYGCPCKH
;
A
#
# COMPACT_ATOMS: atom_id res chain seq x y z
N MET A 1 2.26 -20.46 -34.95
CA MET A 1 2.27 -20.52 -33.47
C MET A 1 1.77 -19.16 -33.00
N ILE A 2 0.61 -19.16 -32.36
CA ILE A 2 -0.45 -18.16 -32.53
C ILE A 2 -0.38 -17.06 -31.46
N GLN A 3 -0.47 -15.81 -31.91
CA GLN A 3 -0.83 -14.65 -31.08
C GLN A 3 -2.34 -14.66 -30.82
N PHE A 4 -2.77 -14.24 -29.63
CA PHE A 4 -4.12 -13.72 -29.43
C PHE A 4 -4.03 -12.30 -28.85
N GLN A 5 -4.48 -11.33 -29.66
CA GLN A 5 -5.07 -10.09 -29.18
C GLN A 5 -6.45 -10.41 -28.62
N ASP A 6 -6.90 -9.67 -27.61
CA ASP A 6 -8.32 -9.42 -27.44
C ASP A 6 -8.53 -7.94 -27.12
N SER A 7 -9.48 -7.37 -27.85
CA SER A 7 -9.94 -6.00 -27.82
C SER A 7 -11.45 -6.05 -27.67
N SER A 8 -11.97 -5.56 -26.53
CA SER A 8 -13.24 -4.84 -26.46
C SER A 8 -13.58 -4.55 -25.00
N ALA A 9 -13.83 -3.27 -24.72
CA ALA A 9 -14.62 -2.86 -23.58
C ALA A 9 -16.10 -2.99 -23.98
N GLU A 10 -16.92 -3.66 -23.15
CA GLU A 10 -18.03 -3.03 -22.41
C GLU A 10 -18.86 -4.04 -21.60
N THR A 11 -19.25 -3.57 -20.41
CA THR A 11 -20.43 -3.92 -19.59
C THR A 11 -20.67 -5.37 -19.14
N ARG A 12 -20.12 -5.70 -17.96
CA ARG A 12 -20.91 -6.32 -16.88
C ARG A 12 -20.61 -5.64 -15.56
N SER A 13 -21.60 -4.94 -15.02
CA SER A 13 -21.62 -4.43 -13.66
C SER A 13 -21.63 -5.60 -12.67
N ASN A 14 -20.46 -5.97 -12.15
CA ASN A 14 -20.38 -6.72 -10.90
C ASN A 14 -20.38 -5.72 -9.74
N GLN A 15 -21.58 -5.36 -9.30
CA GLN A 15 -21.80 -4.81 -7.95
C GLN A 15 -21.35 -5.87 -6.94
N GLY A 16 -20.10 -5.76 -6.48
CA GLY A 16 -19.51 -6.65 -5.48
C GLY A 16 -18.02 -6.36 -5.22
N ASP A 17 -17.26 -6.02 -6.27
CA ASP A 17 -15.80 -5.80 -6.16
C ASP A 17 -15.38 -4.32 -6.16
N ASN A 18 -16.30 -3.39 -6.46
CA ASN A 18 -16.00 -1.96 -6.59
C ASN A 18 -16.28 -1.15 -5.30
N ALA A 19 -16.54 -1.82 -4.18
CA ALA A 19 -16.80 -1.19 -2.87
C ALA A 19 -15.60 -1.23 -1.90
N LEU A 20 -14.51 -1.92 -2.26
CA LEU A 20 -13.37 -2.15 -1.36
C LEU A 20 -12.24 -1.15 -1.53
N ARG A 21 -12.16 -0.47 -2.67
CA ARG A 21 -11.18 0.60 -2.94
C ARG A 21 -11.85 1.70 -3.73
N CYS A 22 -11.38 2.92 -3.54
CA CYS A 22 -11.89 4.09 -4.24
C CYS A 22 -10.72 4.99 -4.60
N TRP A 23 -10.92 5.77 -5.66
CA TRP A 23 -10.02 6.85 -5.99
C TRP A 23 -10.35 8.07 -5.13
N THR A 24 -9.33 8.81 -4.73
CA THR A 24 -9.51 10.19 -4.29
C THR A 24 -9.95 11.06 -5.47
N ASP A 25 -10.32 12.31 -5.17
CA ASP A 25 -10.34 13.36 -6.17
C ASP A 25 -8.95 13.55 -6.80
N TRP A 26 -8.89 14.26 -7.92
CA TRP A 26 -7.63 14.70 -8.52
C TRP A 26 -7.07 15.90 -7.74
N PHE A 27 -5.76 15.90 -7.56
CA PHE A 27 -5.01 16.98 -6.95
C PHE A 27 -3.91 17.47 -7.88
N ASP A 28 -3.78 18.78 -7.94
CA ASP A 28 -2.79 19.53 -8.71
C ASP A 28 -2.37 20.66 -7.79
N ARG A 29 -1.09 20.73 -7.46
CA ARG A 29 -0.55 21.62 -6.45
C ARG A 29 0.63 22.42 -6.95
N ASP A 30 1.41 21.87 -7.87
CA ASP A 30 2.54 22.55 -8.46
C ASP A 30 2.37 22.68 -9.96
N ASN A 31 2.78 23.81 -10.52
CA ASN A 31 2.82 24.00 -11.97
C ASN A 31 4.25 23.69 -12.45
N PRO A 32 4.48 23.38 -13.75
CA PRO A 32 5.79 23.02 -14.30
C PRO A 32 6.80 24.18 -14.39
N SER A 33 6.87 25.03 -13.37
CA SER A 33 7.73 26.21 -13.28
C SER A 33 9.04 25.89 -12.54
N GLY A 34 10.08 26.71 -12.75
CA GLY A 34 11.37 26.55 -12.08
C GLY A 34 12.01 25.17 -12.32
N THR A 35 11.91 24.27 -11.33
CA THR A 35 12.62 22.97 -11.34
C THR A 35 11.82 21.80 -11.94
N GLY A 36 10.54 21.97 -12.21
CA GLY A 36 9.66 20.93 -12.74
C GLY A 36 8.28 21.02 -12.11
N ASP A 37 7.60 19.88 -12.02
CA ASP A 37 6.28 19.74 -11.45
C ASP A 37 6.30 18.69 -10.31
N TRP A 38 5.83 19.10 -9.12
CA TRP A 38 6.01 18.43 -7.84
C TRP A 38 4.71 18.14 -7.08
N GLU A 39 4.02 17.09 -7.50
CA GLU A 39 2.86 16.50 -6.83
C GLU A 39 3.23 15.61 -5.63
N SER A 40 3.90 16.23 -4.65
CA SER A 40 4.40 15.55 -3.44
C SER A 40 3.27 15.23 -2.46
N LEU A 41 3.09 13.95 -2.09
CA LEU A 41 2.00 13.49 -1.22
C LEU A 41 1.97 14.21 0.14
N SER A 42 3.13 14.55 0.71
CA SER A 42 3.20 15.27 1.99
C SER A 42 2.65 16.69 1.91
N LEU A 43 2.92 17.41 0.80
CA LEU A 43 2.42 18.77 0.57
C LEU A 43 0.93 18.72 0.22
N LEU A 44 0.54 17.78 -0.64
CA LEU A 44 -0.86 17.52 -1.01
C LEU A 44 -1.74 17.28 0.22
N ARG A 45 -1.31 16.44 1.16
CA ARG A 45 -2.04 16.20 2.41
C ARG A 45 -2.13 17.42 3.33
N ARG A 46 -1.09 18.25 3.35
CA ARG A 46 -1.07 19.47 4.16
C ARG A 46 -2.08 20.48 3.63
N GLU A 47 -2.19 20.60 2.31
CA GLU A 47 -3.09 21.53 1.63
C GLU A 47 -4.52 20.98 1.51
N ASN A 48 -4.69 19.65 1.58
CA ASN A 48 -5.98 18.96 1.54
C ASN A 48 -6.20 18.03 2.75
N PRO A 49 -6.41 18.57 3.97
CA PRO A 49 -6.56 17.75 5.18
C PRO A 49 -7.71 16.74 5.08
N GLY A 50 -7.40 15.47 5.32
CA GLY A 50 -8.39 14.38 5.34
C GLY A 50 -8.89 13.92 3.96
N LYS A 51 -8.46 14.56 2.86
CA LYS A 51 -8.88 14.23 1.48
C LYS A 51 -8.04 13.13 0.82
N ILE A 52 -6.98 12.67 1.49
CA ILE A 52 -6.15 11.57 1.02
C ILE A 52 -5.94 10.63 2.21
N CYS A 53 -6.25 9.34 2.02
CA CYS A 53 -6.07 8.33 3.06
C CYS A 53 -4.61 8.23 3.53
N ARG A 54 -4.41 7.73 4.76
CA ARG A 54 -3.08 7.63 5.39
C ARG A 54 -2.11 6.71 4.64
N ASN A 55 -2.60 5.61 4.08
CA ASN A 55 -1.80 4.62 3.36
C ASN A 55 -2.42 4.36 1.97
N PRO A 56 -2.15 5.19 0.96
CA PRO A 56 -2.57 4.92 -0.40
C PRO A 56 -1.81 3.71 -0.95
N SER A 57 -2.49 2.93 -1.78
CA SER A 57 -1.93 1.72 -2.39
C SER A 57 -1.53 1.90 -3.85
N GLY A 58 -2.04 2.95 -4.49
CA GLY A 58 -1.82 3.25 -5.88
C GLY A 58 -1.86 4.75 -6.12
N ILE A 59 -1.24 5.16 -7.22
CA ILE A 59 -1.22 6.53 -7.71
C ILE A 59 -1.51 6.49 -9.20
N GLU A 60 -2.31 7.44 -9.66
CA GLU A 60 -2.51 7.72 -11.07
C GLU A 60 -2.05 9.15 -11.34
N VAL A 61 -1.39 9.33 -12.48
CA VAL A 61 -0.81 10.61 -12.90
C VAL A 61 -1.30 10.91 -14.30
N GLN A 62 -1.79 12.13 -14.51
CA GLN A 62 -2.34 12.58 -15.78
C GLN A 62 -1.97 14.03 -16.00
N THR A 63 -1.71 14.45 -17.24
CA THR A 63 -1.60 15.88 -17.55
C THR A 63 -2.96 16.56 -17.37
N LEU A 64 -3.00 17.87 -17.21
CA LEU A 64 -4.27 18.62 -17.19
C LEU A 64 -5.07 18.48 -18.50
N SER A 65 -4.38 18.19 -19.61
CA SER A 65 -4.99 17.87 -20.92
C SER A 65 -5.51 16.44 -21.04
N GLY A 66 -5.34 15.61 -20.01
CA GLY A 66 -5.89 14.26 -19.96
C GLY A 66 -4.96 13.15 -20.47
N LEU A 67 -3.70 13.45 -20.78
CA LEU A 67 -2.74 12.45 -21.25
C LEU A 67 -2.15 11.66 -20.08
N SER A 68 -1.95 10.36 -20.28
CA SER A 68 -1.14 9.58 -19.35
C SER A 68 0.32 10.04 -19.39
N LEU A 69 1.08 9.76 -18.33
CA LEU A 69 2.52 10.04 -18.28
C LEU A 69 3.27 9.49 -19.52
N LEU A 70 2.94 8.27 -19.95
CA LEU A 70 3.53 7.64 -21.13
C LEU A 70 3.18 8.39 -22.41
N ALA A 71 1.92 8.78 -22.59
CA ALA A 71 1.48 9.50 -23.78
C ALA A 71 2.04 10.93 -23.86
N ALA A 72 2.24 11.59 -22.72
CA ALA A 72 2.92 12.88 -22.63
C ALA A 72 4.43 12.79 -22.97
N GLY A 73 5.02 11.59 -22.82
CA GLY A 73 6.43 11.33 -23.10
C GLY A 73 7.36 11.99 -22.09
N ASP A 74 6.90 12.24 -20.87
CA ASP A 74 7.70 12.80 -19.77
C ASP A 74 8.35 11.68 -18.97
N VAL A 75 9.56 11.94 -18.49
CA VAL A 75 10.28 11.01 -17.60
C VAL A 75 10.01 11.40 -16.16
N SER A 76 9.37 10.52 -15.39
CA SER A 76 9.18 10.76 -13.96
C SER A 76 10.46 10.48 -13.17
N TYR A 77 10.87 11.42 -12.32
CA TYR A 77 11.86 11.13 -11.27
C TYR A 77 11.24 10.24 -10.19
N ARG A 78 9.96 10.42 -9.92
CA ARG A 78 9.21 9.67 -8.92
C ARG A 78 7.76 9.51 -9.34
N ASN A 79 7.21 8.32 -9.11
CA ASN A 79 5.81 8.01 -9.30
C ASN A 79 5.43 6.84 -8.38
N ASP A 80 5.15 7.14 -7.11
CA ASP A 80 4.81 6.11 -6.12
C ASP A 80 3.76 6.60 -5.11
N PRO A 81 2.89 5.72 -4.58
CA PRO A 81 1.77 6.10 -3.73
C PRO A 81 2.17 6.55 -2.31
N ILE A 82 3.44 6.40 -1.92
CA ILE A 82 3.94 6.75 -0.58
C ILE A 82 4.49 8.17 -0.57
N ARG A 83 5.03 8.63 -1.71
CA ARG A 83 5.72 9.92 -1.83
C ARG A 83 5.09 10.87 -2.83
N GLY A 84 4.24 10.37 -3.73
CA GLY A 84 3.61 11.15 -4.80
C GLY A 84 4.37 11.08 -6.13
N PHE A 85 4.17 12.09 -6.96
CA PHE A 85 4.77 12.21 -8.29
C PHE A 85 5.72 13.39 -8.35
N VAL A 86 6.79 13.25 -9.13
CA VAL A 86 7.74 14.33 -9.44
C VAL A 86 8.22 14.20 -10.87
N CYS A 87 7.99 15.25 -11.66
CA CYS A 87 8.69 15.50 -12.92
C CYS A 87 9.74 16.59 -12.70
N ARG A 88 10.98 16.39 -13.13
CA ARG A 88 12.02 17.43 -13.06
C ARG A 88 12.43 17.85 -14.46
N ASN A 89 12.48 19.16 -14.70
CA ASN A 89 12.87 19.74 -15.99
C ASN A 89 14.26 19.24 -16.44
N ARG A 90 15.19 19.05 -15.49
CA ARG A 90 16.56 18.59 -15.77
C ARG A 90 16.66 17.14 -16.27
N ASP A 91 15.63 16.33 -16.01
CA ASP A 91 15.60 14.92 -16.42
C ASP A 91 14.92 14.74 -17.78
N GLN A 92 14.28 15.78 -18.32
CA GLN A 92 13.51 15.67 -19.55
C GLN A 92 14.40 15.68 -20.80
N PRO A 93 14.11 14.81 -21.79
CA PRO A 93 14.86 14.76 -23.03
C PRO A 93 14.71 16.06 -23.82
N GLY A 94 15.78 16.45 -24.53
CA GLY A 94 15.74 17.65 -25.39
C GLY A 94 15.58 18.97 -24.64
N ARG A 95 15.82 19.00 -23.31
CA ARG A 95 15.65 20.18 -22.45
C ARG A 95 14.21 20.74 -22.45
N LYS A 96 13.20 19.91 -22.75
CA LYS A 96 11.80 20.32 -22.61
C LYS A 96 11.48 20.58 -21.13
N MET A 97 10.51 21.45 -20.88
CA MET A 97 9.91 21.57 -19.55
C MET A 97 8.94 20.41 -19.33
N CYS A 98 8.71 20.07 -18.06
CA CYS A 98 7.68 19.13 -17.67
C CYS A 98 6.32 19.59 -18.19
N ASN A 99 5.46 18.63 -18.54
CA ASN A 99 4.03 18.90 -18.63
C ASN A 99 3.45 19.19 -17.24
N ASP A 100 2.26 19.77 -17.23
CA ASP A 100 1.50 20.09 -16.02
C ASP A 100 0.64 18.90 -15.61
N PHE A 101 0.94 18.28 -14.47
CA PHE A 101 0.34 17.04 -14.01
C PHE A 101 -0.53 17.21 -12.78
N ARG A 102 -1.57 16.37 -12.72
CA ARG A 102 -2.37 16.12 -11.54
C ARG A 102 -2.29 14.64 -11.15
N VAL A 103 -2.50 14.37 -9.88
CA VAL A 103 -2.47 13.02 -9.31
C VAL A 103 -3.74 12.68 -8.56
N ARG A 104 -4.07 11.39 -8.53
CA ARG A 104 -5.06 10.83 -7.59
C ARG A 104 -4.56 9.53 -7.02
N PHE A 105 -5.12 9.12 -5.89
CA PHE A 105 -4.63 8.00 -5.11
C PHE A 105 -5.70 6.93 -4.91
N VAL A 106 -5.27 5.67 -4.87
CA VAL A 106 -6.15 4.55 -4.48
C VAL A 106 -6.15 4.44 -2.96
N CYS A 107 -7.34 4.53 -2.38
CA CYS A 107 -7.60 4.39 -0.96
C CYS A 107 -8.49 3.17 -0.67
N TYR A 108 -8.57 2.84 0.61
CA TYR A 108 -9.35 1.72 1.16
C TYR A 108 -10.18 2.20 2.36
N PRO A 109 -11.12 1.39 2.86
CA PRO A 109 -11.78 1.62 4.14
C PRO A 109 -10.77 1.99 5.26
N PRO A 110 -11.13 2.91 6.17
CA PRO A 110 -12.43 3.59 6.28
C PRO A 110 -12.61 4.77 5.32
N TYR A 111 -11.58 5.16 4.55
CA TYR A 111 -11.66 6.32 3.66
C TYR A 111 -12.77 6.18 2.61
N CYS A 112 -12.88 5.00 2.01
CA CYS A 112 -13.87 4.70 0.97
C CYS A 112 -15.27 4.33 1.52
N GLY A 113 -15.50 4.50 2.83
CA GLY A 113 -16.62 3.85 3.53
C GLY A 113 -16.29 2.40 3.90
N GLY A 114 -17.17 1.75 4.68
CA GLY A 114 -16.95 0.39 5.20
C GLY A 114 -16.06 0.34 6.46
N GLY A 115 -16.28 -0.68 7.29
CA GLY A 115 -15.52 -0.90 8.52
C GLY A 115 -14.23 -1.70 8.30
N VAL A 116 -13.37 -1.74 9.33
CA VAL A 116 -12.24 -2.67 9.42
C VAL A 116 -12.65 -3.85 10.31
N CYS A 117 -12.62 -5.06 9.76
CA CYS A 117 -12.89 -6.29 10.45
C CYS A 117 -11.58 -7.05 10.67
N TRP A 118 -11.27 -7.32 11.94
CA TRP A 118 -10.08 -8.05 12.32
C TRP A 118 -10.29 -9.55 12.16
N THR A 119 -9.31 -10.21 11.56
CA THR A 119 -9.25 -11.67 11.53
C THR A 119 -8.96 -12.24 12.93
N LYS A 120 -9.09 -13.55 13.08
CA LYS A 120 -8.55 -14.27 14.25
C LYS A 120 -7.02 -14.11 14.31
N TRP A 121 -6.43 -14.47 15.45
CA TRP A 121 -4.97 -14.52 15.56
C TRP A 121 -4.40 -15.73 14.83
N TYR A 122 -3.24 -15.53 14.21
CA TYR A 122 -2.43 -16.52 13.52
C TYR A 122 -1.05 -16.56 14.15
N ASP A 123 -0.61 -17.76 14.46
CA ASP A 123 0.69 -18.11 15.01
C ASP A 123 1.14 -19.34 14.22
N ARG A 124 2.07 -19.13 13.30
CA ARG A 124 2.49 -20.11 12.32
C ARG A 124 3.93 -20.56 12.55
N ASP A 125 4.74 -19.74 13.21
CA ASP A 125 6.15 -19.99 13.46
C ASP A 125 6.46 -19.78 14.93
N ASN A 126 7.21 -20.70 15.54
CA ASN A 126 7.71 -20.53 16.89
C ASN A 126 9.11 -19.88 16.86
N PRO A 127 9.55 -19.16 17.91
CA PRO A 127 10.84 -18.46 17.98
C PRO A 127 12.02 -19.43 18.06
N SER A 128 12.34 -20.04 16.93
CA SER A 128 13.29 -21.14 16.76
C SER A 128 14.16 -20.90 15.53
N GLY A 129 15.31 -21.57 15.46
CA GLY A 129 16.27 -21.36 14.38
C GLY A 129 16.68 -19.89 14.23
N SER A 130 16.20 -19.22 13.17
CA SER A 130 16.61 -17.86 12.81
C SER A 130 15.76 -16.73 13.41
N GLY A 131 14.64 -17.04 14.06
CA GLY A 131 13.75 -16.02 14.60
C GLY A 131 12.32 -16.51 14.72
N ASP A 132 11.40 -15.58 14.57
CA ASP A 132 9.97 -15.82 14.53
C ASP A 132 9.38 -15.10 13.28
N TRP A 133 8.70 -15.87 12.44
CA TRP A 133 8.34 -15.54 11.06
C TRP A 133 6.86 -15.74 10.76
N GLU A 134 6.06 -14.73 11.10
CA GLU A 134 4.63 -14.64 10.83
C GLU A 134 4.31 -14.06 9.44
N GLN A 135 4.81 -14.73 8.39
CA GLN A 135 4.66 -14.30 6.99
C GLN A 135 3.28 -14.67 6.42
N LEU A 136 2.57 -13.68 5.87
CA LEU A 136 1.22 -13.85 5.32
C LEU A 136 1.14 -14.93 4.25
N TYR A 137 2.12 -14.99 3.33
CA TYR A 137 2.10 -15.98 2.26
C TYR A 137 2.16 -17.41 2.80
N ARG A 138 2.87 -17.66 3.91
CA ARG A 138 2.99 -18.98 4.53
C ARG A 138 1.74 -19.32 5.34
N GLN A 139 1.15 -18.33 6.01
CA GLN A 139 -0.12 -18.52 6.70
C GLN A 139 -1.23 -18.90 5.73
N ARG A 140 -1.32 -18.23 4.56
CA ARG A 140 -2.31 -18.53 3.50
C ARG A 140 -2.21 -19.97 2.96
N GLN A 141 -1.03 -20.58 2.94
CA GLN A 141 -0.86 -21.97 2.53
C GLN A 141 -1.48 -22.98 3.50
N MET A 142 -1.70 -22.58 4.76
CA MET A 142 -2.23 -23.44 5.83
C MET A 142 -3.73 -23.19 6.11
N MET A 143 -4.34 -22.21 5.44
CA MET A 143 -5.75 -21.84 5.66
C MET A 143 -6.69 -22.83 4.96
N LYS A 144 -7.86 -23.04 5.57
CA LYS A 144 -8.91 -23.89 5.00
C LYS A 144 -9.67 -23.16 3.91
N SER A 145 -9.76 -21.84 4.00
CA SER A 145 -10.36 -20.99 2.99
C SER A 145 -9.46 -19.80 2.64
N LYS A 146 -9.40 -19.46 1.35
CA LYS A 146 -8.72 -18.24 0.86
C LYS A 146 -9.38 -16.96 1.39
N ASP A 147 -10.60 -17.04 1.90
CA ASP A 147 -11.35 -15.92 2.43
C ASP A 147 -11.09 -15.63 3.92
N GLU A 148 -10.30 -16.46 4.62
CA GLU A 148 -9.98 -16.25 6.04
C GLU A 148 -9.16 -14.98 6.29
N ILE A 149 -8.31 -14.61 5.32
CA ILE A 149 -7.63 -13.31 5.27
C ILE A 149 -7.87 -12.74 3.89
N CYS A 150 -8.39 -11.50 3.83
CA CYS A 150 -8.58 -10.77 2.58
C CYS A 150 -7.29 -10.71 1.74
N GLU A 151 -7.44 -10.59 0.42
CA GLU A 151 -6.32 -10.57 -0.52
C GLU A 151 -5.30 -9.46 -0.24
N PHE A 152 -5.78 -8.30 0.22
CA PHE A 152 -4.96 -7.14 0.57
C PHE A 152 -5.32 -6.64 1.98
N PRO A 153 -4.64 -7.12 3.04
CA PRO A 153 -4.80 -6.59 4.38
C PRO A 153 -4.51 -5.09 4.45
N LEU A 154 -5.32 -4.35 5.19
CA LEU A 154 -5.15 -2.92 5.42
C LEU A 154 -4.22 -2.64 6.60
N TYR A 155 -4.25 -3.55 7.57
CA TYR A 155 -3.48 -3.45 8.80
C TYR A 155 -2.94 -4.82 9.19
N ILE A 156 -1.83 -4.80 9.92
CA ILE A 156 -1.33 -5.94 10.68
C ILE A 156 -1.18 -5.51 12.14
N GLU A 157 -1.54 -6.39 13.04
CA GLU A 157 -1.25 -6.24 14.47
C GLU A 157 -0.46 -7.46 14.93
N ALA A 158 0.56 -7.22 15.76
CA ALA A 158 1.44 -8.25 16.31
C ALA A 158 1.56 -8.11 17.83
N VAL A 159 1.35 -9.21 18.54
CA VAL A 159 1.47 -9.31 20.00
C VAL A 159 2.26 -10.56 20.37
N THR A 160 2.82 -10.62 21.58
CA THR A 160 3.42 -11.85 22.08
C THR A 160 2.37 -12.95 22.25
N ASN A 161 2.77 -14.20 21.99
CA ASN A 161 1.94 -15.39 22.18
C ASN A 161 2.03 -15.91 23.63
N ASP A 162 1.90 -15.00 24.58
CA ASP A 162 1.81 -15.27 26.01
C ASP A 162 0.47 -14.78 26.56
N LYS A 163 0.25 -14.93 27.87
CA LYS A 163 -1.00 -14.51 28.51
C LYS A 163 -1.15 -13.00 28.49
N GLU A 164 -0.04 -12.26 28.58
CA GLU A 164 -0.05 -10.80 28.57
C GLU A 164 -0.40 -10.21 27.20
N GLN A 165 -0.11 -10.92 26.09
CA GLN A 165 -0.31 -10.44 24.73
C GLN A 165 0.28 -9.03 24.53
N THR A 166 1.53 -8.88 24.93
CA THR A 166 2.26 -7.61 24.87
C THR A 166 2.39 -7.17 23.41
N PRO A 167 1.91 -5.96 23.03
CA PRO A 167 2.13 -5.44 21.68
C PRO A 167 3.61 -5.43 21.31
N ALA A 168 3.96 -5.85 20.09
CA ALA A 168 5.36 -5.96 19.66
C ALA A 168 6.14 -4.65 19.84
N LEU A 169 5.49 -3.50 19.62
CA LEU A 169 6.07 -2.16 19.85
C LEU A 169 6.49 -1.91 21.32
N LYS A 170 5.93 -2.64 22.28
CA LYS A 170 6.22 -2.52 23.72
C LYS A 170 7.24 -3.54 24.23
N THR A 171 7.66 -4.52 23.43
CA THR A 171 8.59 -5.57 23.89
C THR A 171 10.05 -5.13 23.89
N GLY A 172 10.38 -4.06 23.16
CA GLY A 172 11.75 -3.58 22.95
C GLY A 172 12.56 -4.40 21.93
N GLN A 173 11.94 -5.38 21.25
CA GLN A 173 12.59 -6.17 20.21
C GLN A 173 12.59 -5.46 18.86
N LYS A 174 13.62 -5.69 18.04
CA LYS A 174 13.70 -5.17 16.68
C LYS A 174 12.95 -6.09 15.73
N PHE A 175 11.99 -5.55 14.98
CA PHE A 175 11.17 -6.31 14.04
C PHE A 175 10.84 -5.50 12.78
N PHE A 176 10.31 -6.18 11.77
CA PHE A 176 9.72 -5.59 10.57
C PHE A 176 8.30 -6.15 10.39
N ALA A 177 7.30 -5.28 10.20
CA ALA A 177 5.89 -5.68 10.21
C ALA A 177 5.07 -4.96 9.13
N PRO A 178 5.30 -5.23 7.84
CA PRO A 178 4.42 -4.76 6.78
C PRO A 178 3.12 -5.59 6.75
N THR A 179 2.14 -5.20 5.94
CA THR A 179 0.85 -5.92 5.82
C THR A 179 1.00 -7.34 5.25
N GLU A 180 2.14 -7.67 4.68
CA GLU A 180 2.53 -9.00 4.20
C GLU A 180 3.10 -9.92 5.30
N GLY A 181 3.18 -9.46 6.55
CA GLY A 181 3.51 -10.30 7.69
C GLY A 181 4.41 -9.62 8.74
N PHE A 182 4.81 -10.38 9.74
CA PHE A 182 5.70 -9.92 10.81
C PHE A 182 6.97 -10.77 10.85
N ILE A 183 8.10 -10.11 11.07
CA ILE A 183 9.43 -10.74 11.11
C ILE A 183 10.21 -10.23 12.31
N CYS A 184 10.53 -11.13 13.24
CA CYS A 184 11.57 -10.94 14.24
C CYS A 184 12.75 -11.87 13.91
N ARG A 185 13.98 -11.32 13.82
CA ARG A 185 15.18 -12.14 13.60
C ARG A 185 16.01 -12.20 14.86
N ASN A 186 16.42 -13.41 15.25
CA ASN A 186 17.25 -13.67 16.44
C ASN A 186 18.55 -12.82 16.42
N LYS A 187 19.20 -12.75 15.25
CA LYS A 187 20.45 -11.97 15.06
C LYS A 187 20.33 -10.46 15.30
N ASP A 188 19.12 -9.91 15.23
CA ASP A 188 18.88 -8.48 15.44
C ASP A 188 18.60 -8.15 16.92
N GLN A 189 18.40 -9.18 17.76
CA GLN A 189 18.02 -9.03 19.18
C GLN A 189 19.24 -8.98 20.09
N ARG A 190 19.18 -8.15 21.13
CA ARG A 190 20.27 -7.99 22.11
C ARG A 190 20.64 -9.28 22.84
N ASN A 191 19.64 -10.10 23.16
CA ASN A 191 19.80 -11.40 23.81
C ASN A 191 19.87 -12.57 22.80
N GLY A 192 19.95 -12.27 21.49
CA GLY A 192 19.97 -13.27 20.44
C GLY A 192 18.69 -14.09 20.27
N LYS A 193 17.57 -13.71 20.90
CA LYS A 193 16.34 -14.51 20.88
C LYS A 193 15.08 -13.65 20.73
N CYS A 194 14.26 -13.97 19.73
CA CYS A 194 12.92 -13.43 19.56
C CYS A 194 11.96 -13.97 20.64
N ARG A 195 10.99 -13.15 21.04
CA ARG A 195 9.80 -13.67 21.71
C ARG A 195 8.93 -14.41 20.68
N ASP A 196 8.00 -15.19 21.19
CA ASP A 196 6.97 -15.84 20.40
C ASP A 196 5.88 -14.81 20.10
N TYR A 197 5.55 -14.58 18.83
CA TYR A 197 4.58 -13.60 18.37
C TYR A 197 3.47 -14.26 17.56
N LYS A 198 2.30 -13.65 17.63
CA LYS A 198 1.17 -13.96 16.77
C LYS A 198 0.64 -12.68 16.13
N VAL A 199 0.05 -12.82 14.96
CA VAL A 199 -0.46 -11.70 14.18
C VAL A 199 -1.94 -11.83 13.84
N ARG A 200 -2.61 -10.70 13.65
CA ARG A 200 -3.92 -10.65 13.00
C ARG A 200 -3.94 -9.53 11.98
N TYR A 201 -4.88 -9.61 11.05
CA TYR A 201 -4.96 -8.72 9.91
C TYR A 201 -6.27 -7.95 9.94
N GLY A 202 -6.18 -6.64 9.72
CA GLY A 202 -7.33 -5.78 9.55
C GLY A 202 -7.74 -5.80 8.09
N CYS A 203 -8.89 -6.40 7.80
CA CYS A 203 -9.46 -6.47 6.47
C CYS A 203 -10.63 -5.49 6.33
N PRO A 204 -11.00 -5.10 5.11
CA PRO A 204 -12.33 -4.53 4.88
C PRO A 204 -13.40 -5.48 5.41
N CYS A 205 -14.40 -4.97 6.11
CA CYS A 205 -15.57 -5.78 6.45
C CYS A 205 -16.30 -6.21 5.18
N LYS A 206 -16.54 -7.52 5.02
CA LYS A 206 -17.44 -8.05 3.99
C LYS A 206 -18.88 -7.76 4.46
N HIS A 207 -19.68 -7.08 3.64
CA HIS A 207 -21.11 -6.89 3.90
C HIS A 207 -21.89 -8.17 3.60
#